data_AF-A0A0F9S351-F1
#
_entry.id   AF-A0A0F9S351-F1
#
_cell.length_a   1.000
_cell.length_b   1.000
_cell.length_c   1.000
_cell.angle_alpha   90.00
_cell.angle_beta   90.00
_cell.angle_gamma   90.00
#
_symmetry.space_group_name_H-M   'P 1'
#
loop_
_entity.id
_entity.type
_entity.pdbx_description
1 polymer ?
#
loop_
_entity_poly.entity_id
_entity_poly.type
_entity_poly.pdbx_seq_one_letter_code
_entity_poly.pdbx_strand_id
1 'polypeptide(L)'
;MNVVFIVPTGIGAEIGGHAGDATPVAKLIASLCDVLFVHPNVVNASDINEMTVNMLYVEGSILDRFLEGQIGLEEVYSNKILLAVNSPVKSETINAVSGARATIGADIEIVELKIPLRMVASMIDKKASGDIYNLDEAIEQVVQYDFDVLVVNTPIEANDEEIKDYLTKDGGTNIWGGVEAKLSKLMSEKLNKPVIHAPVENSEVFKTFNEIIDPRKAAEMVSMCYLHCCLKGGHVAPRISLKNDAYWNTDIDFLVTPVNVFGRPHVACIKANIPVIAVEENRTVLKDKMPNSFIIAKNYLEVAGIISAKKAGIMISSIRRPLEKTNVLLSEEMI
;
A
#
# COMPACT_ATOMS: atom_id res chain seq x y z
N MET A 1 14.65 -13.45 6.87
CA MET A 1 14.87 -12.05 6.46
C MET A 1 13.56 -11.49 5.98
N ASN A 2 13.07 -10.45 6.65
CA ASN A 2 11.77 -9.85 6.38
C ASN A 2 11.94 -8.40 5.94
N VAL A 3 11.23 -8.00 4.90
CA VAL A 3 11.37 -6.66 4.29
C VAL A 3 10.01 -6.00 4.22
N VAL A 4 9.96 -4.70 4.46
CA VAL A 4 8.78 -3.87 4.22
C VAL A 4 9.04 -3.04 2.97
N PHE A 5 8.11 -3.05 2.01
CA PHE A 5 8.17 -2.20 0.82
C PHE A 5 6.94 -1.31 0.76
N ILE A 6 7.16 0.00 0.81
CA ILE A 6 6.11 1.02 0.71
C ILE A 6 6.32 1.91 -0.50
N VAL A 7 5.22 2.26 -1.13
CA VAL A 7 5.09 3.43 -2.00
C VAL A 7 3.82 4.14 -1.58
N PRO A 8 3.91 5.30 -0.89
CA PRO A 8 2.71 6.01 -0.46
C PRO A 8 1.87 6.47 -1.65
N THR A 9 0.56 6.39 -1.51
CA THR A 9 -0.39 6.80 -2.55
C THR A 9 -0.47 8.33 -2.64
N GLY A 10 -0.79 8.87 -3.82
CA GLY A 10 -1.15 10.29 -3.96
C GLY A 10 0.02 11.27 -3.96
N ILE A 11 1.26 10.77 -4.08
CA ILE A 11 2.48 11.59 -4.15
C ILE A 11 3.17 11.58 -5.52
N GLY A 12 2.54 10.97 -6.53
CA GLY A 12 3.08 10.91 -7.90
C GLY A 12 4.44 10.22 -7.98
N ALA A 13 4.55 9.03 -7.38
CA ALA A 13 5.79 8.25 -7.43
C ALA A 13 6.05 7.70 -8.84
N GLU A 14 7.29 7.75 -9.31
CA GLU A 14 7.67 7.27 -10.64
C GLU A 14 7.41 5.76 -10.81
N ILE A 15 7.59 5.00 -9.72
CA ILE A 15 7.30 3.57 -9.63
C ILE A 15 6.34 3.35 -8.45
N GLY A 16 5.16 2.81 -8.74
CA GLY A 16 4.10 2.61 -7.77
C GLY A 16 3.23 3.85 -7.54
N GLY A 17 3.33 4.86 -8.40
CA GLY A 17 2.42 6.02 -8.36
C GLY A 17 1.09 5.78 -9.05
N HIS A 18 0.97 4.70 -9.80
CA HIS A 18 -0.18 4.31 -10.61
C HIS A 18 -0.66 2.90 -10.23
N ALA A 19 -1.64 2.37 -10.95
CA ALA A 19 -2.29 1.10 -10.66
C ALA A 19 -1.32 -0.10 -10.75
N GLY A 20 -0.68 -0.42 -9.62
CA GLY A 20 0.15 -1.60 -9.36
C GLY A 20 1.41 -1.72 -10.20
N ASP A 21 1.91 -0.59 -10.73
CA ASP A 21 3.14 -0.52 -11.51
C ASP A 21 4.42 -0.80 -10.69
N ALA A 22 4.33 -0.84 -9.36
CA ALA A 22 5.38 -1.34 -8.48
C ALA A 22 5.38 -2.87 -8.27
N THR A 23 4.37 -3.60 -8.75
CA THR A 23 4.26 -5.06 -8.51
C THR A 23 5.48 -5.85 -9.03
N PRO A 24 6.05 -5.57 -10.22
CA PRO A 24 7.27 -6.24 -10.69
C PRO A 24 8.46 -6.02 -9.75
N VAL A 25 8.60 -4.82 -9.19
CA VAL A 25 9.64 -4.50 -8.20
C VAL A 25 9.39 -5.26 -6.90
N ALA A 26 8.13 -5.31 -6.44
CA ALA A 26 7.77 -6.10 -5.28
C ALA A 26 8.11 -7.58 -5.49
N LYS A 27 7.81 -8.15 -6.67
CA LYS A 27 8.18 -9.54 -7.04
C LYS A 27 9.68 -9.77 -6.99
N LEU A 28 10.49 -8.83 -7.48
CA LEU A 28 11.94 -8.89 -7.38
C LEU A 28 12.39 -8.92 -5.90
N ILE A 29 11.89 -8.02 -5.06
CA ILE A 29 12.25 -7.97 -3.64
C ILE A 29 11.78 -9.23 -2.91
N ALA A 30 10.56 -9.69 -3.16
CA ALA A 30 9.98 -10.88 -2.55
C ALA A 30 10.76 -12.15 -2.91
N SER A 31 11.41 -12.21 -4.08
CA SER A 31 12.29 -13.33 -4.44
C SER A 31 13.57 -13.40 -3.58
N LEU A 32 13.90 -12.33 -2.87
CA LEU A 32 15.14 -12.19 -2.10
C LEU A 32 14.91 -12.26 -0.59
N CYS A 33 13.71 -11.98 -0.08
CA CYS A 33 13.37 -12.11 1.33
C CYS A 33 12.48 -13.34 1.60
N ASP A 34 12.30 -13.66 2.87
CA ASP A 34 11.42 -14.75 3.29
C ASP A 34 9.98 -14.25 3.32
N VAL A 35 9.74 -13.06 3.88
CA VAL A 35 8.44 -12.36 3.86
C VAL A 35 8.62 -10.92 3.38
N LEU A 36 7.72 -10.47 2.50
CA LEU A 36 7.63 -9.07 2.05
C LEU A 36 6.31 -8.46 2.51
N PHE A 37 6.36 -7.51 3.43
CA PHE A 37 5.20 -6.70 3.81
C PHE A 37 5.02 -5.59 2.77
N VAL A 38 3.86 -5.55 2.12
CA VAL A 38 3.55 -4.58 1.07
C VAL A 38 2.33 -3.74 1.46
N HIS A 39 2.43 -2.43 1.25
CA HIS A 39 1.27 -1.54 1.30
C HIS A 39 0.38 -1.79 0.06
N PRO A 40 -0.97 -1.73 0.17
CA PRO A 40 -1.93 -1.83 -0.94
C PRO A 40 -1.48 -1.25 -2.28
N ASN A 41 -1.01 0.01 -2.27
CA ASN A 41 -0.63 0.75 -3.47
C ASN A 41 0.50 0.10 -4.28
N VAL A 42 1.32 -0.75 -3.65
CA VAL A 42 2.41 -1.46 -4.34
C VAL A 42 1.87 -2.50 -5.32
N VAL A 43 0.71 -3.09 -5.02
CA VAL A 43 0.21 -4.30 -5.69
C VAL A 43 -1.21 -4.20 -6.23
N ASN A 44 -1.94 -3.14 -5.85
CA ASN A 44 -3.29 -2.88 -6.34
C ASN A 44 -3.25 -2.28 -7.73
N ALA A 45 -3.69 -3.04 -8.72
CA ALA A 45 -3.84 -2.63 -10.11
C ALA A 45 -5.30 -2.79 -10.57
N SER A 46 -6.23 -2.12 -9.90
CA SER A 46 -7.67 -2.15 -10.22
C SER A 46 -8.27 -3.56 -10.10
N ASP A 47 -8.51 -4.30 -11.20
CA ASP A 47 -8.94 -5.70 -11.13
C ASP A 47 -7.77 -6.71 -11.16
N ILE A 48 -6.53 -6.23 -11.20
CA ILE A 48 -5.31 -7.03 -11.22
C ILE A 48 -4.59 -6.94 -9.88
N ASN A 49 -4.12 -8.08 -9.38
CA ASN A 49 -3.21 -8.15 -8.25
C ASN A 49 -2.30 -9.37 -8.41
N GLU A 50 -1.00 -9.12 -8.51
CA GLU A 50 0.02 -10.10 -8.88
C GLU A 50 0.97 -10.42 -7.72
N MET A 51 0.48 -10.33 -6.48
CA MET A 51 1.24 -10.72 -5.29
C MET A 51 1.78 -12.15 -5.36
N THR A 52 2.98 -12.36 -4.82
CA THR A 52 3.52 -13.71 -4.57
C THR A 52 3.06 -14.23 -3.22
N VAL A 53 3.17 -15.54 -3.01
CA VAL A 53 2.71 -16.22 -1.79
C VAL A 53 3.36 -15.72 -0.51
N ASN A 54 4.55 -15.13 -0.60
CA ASN A 54 5.29 -14.59 0.54
C ASN A 54 5.14 -13.07 0.72
N MET A 55 4.17 -12.45 0.05
CA MET A 55 3.79 -11.06 0.27
C MET A 55 2.64 -10.96 1.26
N LEU A 56 2.79 -10.14 2.29
CA LEU A 56 1.72 -9.82 3.24
C LEU A 56 1.15 -8.44 2.91
N TYR A 57 -0.14 -8.40 2.59
CA TYR A 57 -0.87 -7.22 2.18
C TYR A 57 -1.32 -6.39 3.39
N VAL A 58 -0.62 -5.30 3.72
CA VAL A 58 -0.85 -4.54 4.96
C VAL A 58 -1.37 -3.13 4.69
N GLU A 59 -2.59 -2.85 5.10
CA GLU A 59 -3.19 -1.51 5.08
C GLU A 59 -2.31 -0.47 5.79
N GLY A 60 -2.27 0.77 5.28
CA GLY A 60 -1.32 1.80 5.72
C GLY A 60 -1.35 2.13 7.22
N SER A 61 -2.52 2.28 7.84
CA SER A 61 -2.63 2.55 9.28
C SER A 61 -2.14 1.36 10.12
N ILE A 62 -2.49 0.14 9.72
CA ILE A 62 -1.98 -1.07 10.35
C ILE A 62 -0.47 -1.18 10.19
N LEU A 63 0.07 -0.86 9.01
CA LEU A 63 1.51 -0.90 8.74
C LEU A 63 2.27 0.09 9.63
N ASP A 64 1.75 1.31 9.79
CA ASP A 64 2.32 2.30 10.70
C ASP A 64 2.38 1.76 12.13
N ARG A 65 1.26 1.24 12.65
CA ARG A 65 1.16 0.72 14.02
C ARG A 65 2.05 -0.51 14.23
N PHE A 66 2.16 -1.36 13.21
CA PHE A 66 3.05 -2.51 13.19
C PHE A 66 4.51 -2.06 13.32
N LEU A 67 4.97 -1.15 12.46
CA LEU A 67 6.35 -0.60 12.50
C LEU A 67 6.65 0.13 13.82
N GLU A 68 5.64 0.78 14.41
CA GLU A 68 5.71 1.41 15.74
C GLU A 68 5.79 0.41 16.89
N GLY A 69 5.61 -0.89 16.63
CA GLY A 69 5.63 -1.95 17.64
C GLY A 69 4.38 -1.96 18.53
N GLN A 70 3.28 -1.33 18.09
CA GLN A 70 2.03 -1.28 18.85
C GLN A 70 1.17 -2.53 18.66
N ILE A 71 1.33 -3.20 17.53
CA ILE A 71 0.61 -4.41 17.15
C ILE A 71 1.54 -5.39 16.44
N GLY A 72 1.24 -6.68 16.56
CA GLY A 72 1.80 -7.73 15.71
C GLY A 72 0.89 -8.04 14.53
N LEU A 73 1.43 -8.77 13.55
CA LEU A 73 0.72 -9.23 12.36
C LEU A 73 0.72 -10.76 12.30
N GLU A 74 -0.45 -11.36 12.20
CA GLU A 74 -0.65 -12.80 12.08
C GLU A 74 -1.06 -13.16 10.65
N GLU A 75 -0.32 -14.07 10.03
CA GLU A 75 -0.68 -14.65 8.75
C GLU A 75 -1.96 -15.48 8.84
N VAL A 76 -2.70 -15.52 7.75
CA VAL A 76 -3.99 -16.21 7.69
C VAL A 76 -4.10 -17.03 6.42
N TYR A 77 -4.85 -18.12 6.50
CA TYR A 77 -5.24 -18.89 5.32
C TYR A 77 -6.30 -18.17 4.49
N SER A 78 -7.21 -17.47 5.18
CA SER A 78 -8.31 -16.74 4.57
C SER A 78 -8.92 -15.75 5.57
N ASN A 79 -9.57 -14.71 5.05
CA ASN A 79 -10.40 -13.77 5.80
C ASN A 79 -11.86 -13.85 5.35
N LYS A 80 -12.78 -13.61 6.29
CA LYS A 80 -14.15 -13.20 5.98
C LYS A 80 -14.16 -11.72 5.63
N ILE A 81 -14.51 -11.40 4.40
CA ILE A 81 -14.56 -10.03 3.89
C ILE A 81 -15.99 -9.51 3.96
N LEU A 82 -16.18 -8.33 4.55
CA LEU A 82 -17.39 -7.56 4.37
C LEU A 82 -17.14 -6.50 3.30
N LEU A 83 -17.92 -6.52 2.23
CA LEU A 83 -17.90 -5.51 1.18
C LEU A 83 -19.02 -4.48 1.44
N ALA A 84 -18.65 -3.28 1.86
CA ALA A 84 -19.58 -2.17 2.04
C ALA A 84 -19.72 -1.36 0.75
N VAL A 85 -20.96 -1.19 0.27
CA VAL A 85 -21.27 -0.42 -0.94
C VAL A 85 -22.42 0.54 -0.70
N ASN A 86 -22.44 1.68 -1.39
CA ASN A 86 -23.60 2.56 -1.34
C ASN A 86 -24.81 1.91 -2.02
N SER A 87 -25.98 1.99 -1.39
CA SER A 87 -27.24 1.51 -1.97
C SER A 87 -27.63 2.30 -3.24
N PRO A 88 -28.19 1.66 -4.28
CA PRO A 88 -28.33 0.22 -4.44
C PRO A 88 -27.04 -0.45 -4.95
N VAL A 89 -26.79 -1.69 -4.51
CA VAL A 89 -25.73 -2.53 -5.05
C VAL A 89 -25.93 -2.76 -6.55
N LYS A 90 -24.85 -2.64 -7.32
CA LYS A 90 -24.88 -2.79 -8.78
C LYS A 90 -24.54 -4.22 -9.20
N SER A 91 -24.98 -4.60 -10.41
CA SER A 91 -24.74 -5.94 -10.95
C SER A 91 -23.26 -6.23 -11.14
N GLU A 92 -22.46 -5.23 -11.52
CA GLU A 92 -21.02 -5.36 -11.70
C GLU A 92 -20.33 -5.71 -10.38
N THR A 93 -20.72 -5.05 -9.27
CA THR A 93 -20.23 -5.38 -7.92
C THR A 93 -20.59 -6.81 -7.52
N ILE A 94 -21.83 -7.25 -7.74
CA ILE A 94 -22.27 -8.63 -7.43
C ILE A 94 -21.46 -9.64 -8.26
N ASN A 95 -21.24 -9.36 -9.54
CA ASN A 95 -20.45 -10.20 -10.42
C ASN A 95 -18.98 -10.24 -10.02
N ALA A 96 -18.40 -9.11 -9.59
CA ALA A 96 -17.02 -9.06 -9.09
C ALA A 96 -16.87 -9.92 -7.82
N VAL A 97 -17.80 -9.82 -6.87
CA VAL A 97 -17.82 -10.67 -5.67
C VAL A 97 -18.00 -12.14 -6.05
N SER A 98 -18.94 -12.45 -6.96
CA SER A 98 -19.15 -13.82 -7.44
C SER A 98 -17.91 -14.38 -8.12
N GLY A 99 -17.20 -13.56 -8.91
CA GLY A 99 -15.93 -13.89 -9.54
C GLY A 99 -14.83 -14.18 -8.53
N ALA A 100 -14.67 -13.34 -7.51
CA ALA A 100 -13.71 -13.56 -6.43
C ALA A 100 -14.02 -14.85 -5.65
N ARG A 101 -15.29 -15.10 -5.32
CA ARG A 101 -15.71 -16.36 -4.68
C ARG A 101 -15.40 -17.58 -5.54
N ALA A 102 -15.61 -17.50 -6.85
CA ALA A 102 -15.41 -18.62 -7.77
C ALA A 102 -13.93 -18.88 -8.10
N THR A 103 -13.09 -17.84 -8.16
CA THR A 103 -11.72 -17.94 -8.68
C THR A 103 -10.64 -17.86 -7.61
N ILE A 104 -10.88 -17.10 -6.53
CA ILE A 104 -10.00 -17.04 -5.36
C ILE A 104 -10.44 -18.08 -4.31
N GLY A 105 -11.75 -18.33 -4.20
CA GLY A 105 -12.32 -19.08 -3.07
C GLY A 105 -12.56 -18.20 -1.84
N ALA A 106 -12.69 -16.88 -2.04
CA ALA A 106 -12.86 -15.92 -0.95
C ALA A 106 -14.24 -16.03 -0.27
N ASP A 107 -14.29 -15.79 1.04
CA ASP A 107 -15.52 -15.63 1.81
C ASP A 107 -15.90 -14.15 1.88
N ILE A 108 -16.99 -13.76 1.20
CA ILE A 108 -17.35 -12.36 0.98
C ILE A 108 -18.87 -12.19 1.12
N GLU A 109 -19.29 -11.26 1.96
CA GLU A 109 -20.66 -10.79 2.09
C GLU A 109 -20.76 -9.30 1.71
N ILE A 110 -21.86 -8.90 1.06
CA ILE A 110 -22.10 -7.50 0.68
C ILE A 110 -23.06 -6.86 1.67
N VAL A 111 -22.76 -5.64 2.12
CA VAL A 111 -23.67 -4.78 2.87
C VAL A 111 -23.93 -3.48 2.11
N GLU A 112 -25.19 -3.12 1.97
CA GLU A 112 -25.60 -1.82 1.43
C GLU A 112 -25.65 -0.76 2.53
N LEU A 113 -24.91 0.32 2.32
CA LEU A 113 -24.98 1.54 3.11
C LEU A 113 -26.26 2.30 2.71
N LYS A 114 -27.20 2.42 3.65
CA LYS A 114 -28.44 3.18 3.51
C LYS A 114 -28.17 4.68 3.53
N ILE A 115 -27.29 5.12 4.43
CA ILE A 115 -26.71 6.46 4.39
C ILE A 115 -25.43 6.36 3.57
N PRO A 116 -25.36 7.00 2.38
CA PRO A 116 -24.24 6.82 1.48
C PRO A 116 -22.97 7.48 2.04
N LEU A 117 -21.86 6.76 1.98
CA LEU A 117 -20.53 7.32 2.19
C LEU A 117 -20.16 8.13 0.93
N ARG A 118 -19.87 9.41 1.10
CA ARG A 118 -19.53 10.31 -0.01
C ARG A 118 -18.08 10.76 0.12
N MET A 119 -17.32 10.57 -0.95
CA MET A 119 -15.91 10.94 -1.04
C MET A 119 -15.71 11.93 -2.18
N VAL A 120 -14.97 13.01 -1.93
CA VAL A 120 -14.67 14.04 -2.92
C VAL A 120 -13.16 14.19 -3.01
N ALA A 121 -12.58 13.87 -4.16
CA ALA A 121 -11.15 14.05 -4.42
C ALA A 121 -10.81 15.53 -4.61
N SER A 122 -9.60 15.91 -4.20
CA SER A 122 -9.04 17.23 -4.46
C SER A 122 -7.53 17.17 -4.61
N MET A 123 -6.95 18.21 -5.22
CA MET A 123 -5.50 18.35 -5.39
C MET A 123 -4.99 19.57 -4.64
N ILE A 124 -3.96 19.38 -3.80
CA ILE A 124 -3.29 20.45 -3.06
C ILE A 124 -1.80 20.38 -3.37
N ASP A 125 -1.23 21.41 -4.01
CA ASP A 125 0.19 21.46 -4.38
C ASP A 125 0.68 20.19 -5.12
N LYS A 126 -0.11 19.69 -6.08
CA LYS A 126 0.13 18.45 -6.85
C LYS A 126 0.10 17.15 -6.03
N LYS A 127 -0.37 17.20 -4.78
CA LYS A 127 -0.64 16.03 -3.94
C LYS A 127 -2.13 15.74 -3.95
N ALA A 128 -2.50 14.46 -4.01
CA ALA A 128 -3.89 14.06 -3.87
C ALA A 128 -4.36 14.22 -2.42
N SER A 129 -5.60 14.66 -2.26
CA SER A 129 -6.30 14.88 -1.00
C SER A 129 -7.80 14.63 -1.21
N GLY A 130 -8.60 14.94 -0.20
CA GLY A 130 -10.05 14.98 -0.35
C GLY A 130 -10.82 14.98 0.97
N ASP A 131 -12.13 15.06 0.81
CA ASP A 131 -13.09 15.13 1.90
C ASP A 131 -14.00 13.90 1.91
N ILE A 132 -14.39 13.51 3.13
CA ILE A 132 -15.21 12.33 3.39
C ILE A 132 -16.41 12.80 4.20
N TYR A 133 -17.60 12.45 3.75
CA TYR A 133 -18.86 12.76 4.41
C TYR A 133 -19.57 11.46 4.79
N ASN A 134 -20.26 11.49 5.93
CA ASN A 134 -20.99 10.36 6.52
C ASN A 134 -20.10 9.18 6.94
N LEU A 135 -18.87 9.48 7.36
CA LEU A 135 -17.90 8.45 7.79
C LEU A 135 -18.40 7.67 9.02
N ASP A 136 -18.96 8.38 10.00
CA ASP A 136 -19.39 7.77 11.26
C ASP A 136 -20.62 6.88 11.04
N GLU A 137 -21.57 7.35 10.23
CA GLU A 137 -22.73 6.59 9.79
C GLU A 137 -22.34 5.36 8.96
N ALA A 138 -21.30 5.44 8.12
CA ALA A 138 -20.78 4.28 7.40
C ALA A 138 -20.20 3.24 8.36
N ILE A 139 -19.46 3.68 9.39
CA ILE A 139 -18.88 2.80 10.42
C ILE A 139 -19.97 2.13 11.26
N GLU A 140 -20.98 2.89 11.71
CA GLU A 140 -22.13 2.36 12.47
C GLU A 140 -22.90 1.31 11.68
N GLN A 141 -23.02 1.49 10.36
CA GLN A 141 -23.72 0.53 9.50
C GLN A 141 -22.95 -0.78 9.32
N VAL A 142 -21.61 -0.79 9.42
CA VAL A 142 -20.80 -2.01 9.22
C VAL A 142 -20.42 -2.72 10.52
N VAL A 143 -20.30 -2.01 11.65
CA VAL A 143 -19.79 -2.57 12.91
C VAL A 143 -20.67 -3.68 13.51
N GLN A 144 -21.94 -3.76 13.10
CA GLN A 144 -22.88 -4.78 13.53
C GLN A 144 -22.63 -6.18 12.91
N TYR A 145 -21.80 -6.27 11.89
CA TYR A 145 -21.50 -7.52 11.20
C TYR A 145 -20.18 -8.14 11.68
N ASP A 146 -20.10 -9.47 11.58
CA ASP A 146 -18.87 -10.21 11.83
C ASP A 146 -18.06 -10.34 10.54
N PHE A 147 -16.81 -9.87 10.59
CA PHE A 147 -15.86 -9.85 9.47
C PHE A 147 -14.43 -9.67 9.97
N ASP A 148 -13.45 -10.12 9.18
CA ASP A 148 -12.03 -9.92 9.46
C ASP A 148 -11.49 -8.67 8.76
N VAL A 149 -11.91 -8.46 7.51
CA VAL A 149 -11.47 -7.35 6.64
C VAL A 149 -12.69 -6.62 6.10
N LEU A 150 -12.64 -5.28 6.12
CA LEU A 150 -13.63 -4.44 5.45
C LEU A 150 -13.06 -3.99 4.11
N VAL A 151 -13.80 -4.23 3.03
CA VAL A 151 -13.57 -3.57 1.75
C VAL A 151 -14.68 -2.56 1.53
N VAL A 152 -14.34 -1.32 1.23
CA VAL A 152 -15.30 -0.26 0.94
C VAL A 152 -15.25 0.03 -0.55
N ASN A 153 -16.36 -0.20 -1.25
CA ASN A 153 -16.47 0.05 -2.68
C ASN A 153 -17.48 1.16 -2.95
N THR A 154 -16.96 2.38 -3.09
CA THR A 154 -17.75 3.60 -3.21
C THR A 154 -17.22 4.53 -4.31
N PRO A 155 -18.08 5.34 -4.94
CA PRO A 155 -17.64 6.32 -5.91
C PRO A 155 -16.81 7.42 -5.25
N ILE A 156 -15.86 7.97 -6.00
CA ILE A 156 -15.13 9.17 -5.63
C ILE A 156 -15.53 10.27 -6.61
N GLU A 157 -16.09 11.35 -6.11
CA GLU A 157 -16.39 12.52 -6.91
C GLU A 157 -15.09 13.25 -7.25
N ALA A 158 -14.81 13.43 -8.53
CA ALA A 158 -13.68 14.20 -9.04
C ALA A 158 -14.13 15.01 -10.26
N ASN A 159 -13.37 16.06 -10.59
CA ASN A 159 -13.66 16.87 -11.76
C ASN A 159 -13.30 16.12 -13.06
N ASP A 160 -14.20 16.10 -14.05
CA ASP A 160 -13.98 15.40 -15.32
C ASP A 160 -12.75 15.91 -16.10
N GLU A 161 -12.39 17.20 -15.99
CA GLU A 161 -11.17 17.74 -16.61
C GLU A 161 -9.93 17.19 -15.90
N GLU A 162 -9.94 17.07 -14.58
CA GLU A 162 -8.83 16.47 -13.81
C GLU A 162 -8.68 14.97 -14.11
N ILE A 163 -9.79 14.24 -14.24
CA ILE A 163 -9.78 12.83 -14.66
C ILE A 163 -9.17 12.70 -16.06
N LYS A 164 -9.64 13.49 -17.03
CA LYS A 164 -9.09 13.49 -18.39
C LYS A 164 -7.61 13.86 -18.42
N ASP A 165 -7.22 14.85 -17.63
CA ASP A 165 -5.83 15.28 -17.52
C ASP A 165 -4.94 14.14 -17.01
N TYR A 166 -5.39 13.44 -15.97
CA TYR A 166 -4.71 12.27 -15.44
C TYR A 166 -4.62 11.13 -16.46
N LEU A 167 -5.69 10.82 -17.20
CA LEU A 167 -5.68 9.73 -18.19
C LEU A 167 -4.81 10.04 -19.42
N THR A 168 -4.80 11.29 -19.89
CA THR A 168 -4.16 11.66 -21.16
C THR A 168 -2.69 12.07 -21.05
N LYS A 169 -2.22 12.47 -19.85
CA LYS A 169 -0.82 12.85 -19.64
C LYS A 169 0.04 11.67 -19.18
N ASP A 170 1.31 11.69 -19.57
CA ASP A 170 2.31 10.78 -19.01
C ASP A 170 2.58 11.11 -17.54
N GLY A 171 2.60 10.09 -16.69
CA GLY A 171 2.82 10.23 -15.25
C GLY A 171 1.71 11.00 -14.52
N GLY A 172 2.10 11.81 -13.54
CA GLY A 172 1.17 12.59 -12.73
C GLY A 172 0.72 11.89 -11.45
N THR A 173 -0.07 12.59 -10.64
CA THR A 173 -0.53 12.08 -9.35
C THR A 173 -1.91 11.45 -9.51
N ASN A 174 -2.08 10.20 -9.07
CA ASN A 174 -3.40 9.60 -8.94
C ASN A 174 -4.27 10.44 -8.00
N ILE A 175 -5.31 11.06 -8.57
CA ILE A 175 -6.21 12.01 -7.91
C ILE A 175 -7.07 11.39 -6.80
N TRP A 176 -7.37 10.09 -6.88
CA TRP A 176 -8.20 9.39 -5.90
C TRP A 176 -7.41 9.06 -4.64
N GLY A 177 -6.12 8.79 -4.81
CA GLY A 177 -5.28 8.16 -3.80
C GLY A 177 -5.22 8.85 -2.44
N GLY A 178 -5.37 10.18 -2.41
CA GLY A 178 -5.36 10.95 -1.17
C GLY A 178 -6.59 10.70 -0.29
N VAL A 179 -7.79 10.77 -0.89
CA VAL A 179 -9.05 10.54 -0.15
C VAL A 179 -9.21 9.07 0.22
N GLU A 180 -8.72 8.15 -0.61
CA GLU A 180 -8.69 6.72 -0.33
C GLU A 180 -7.83 6.39 0.90
N ALA A 181 -6.60 6.89 0.92
CA ALA A 181 -5.68 6.69 2.05
C ALA A 181 -6.22 7.32 3.35
N LYS A 182 -6.92 8.46 3.24
CA LYS A 182 -7.58 9.10 4.38
C LYS A 182 -8.73 8.24 4.90
N LEU A 183 -9.57 7.68 4.02
CA LEU A 183 -10.70 6.84 4.41
C LEU A 183 -10.22 5.56 5.10
N SER A 184 -9.34 4.80 4.43
CA SER A 184 -8.86 3.51 4.94
C SER A 184 -8.25 3.68 6.32
N LYS A 185 -7.43 4.72 6.51
CA LYS A 185 -6.83 5.04 7.78
C LYS A 185 -7.86 5.32 8.88
N LEU A 186 -8.79 6.24 8.64
CA LEU A 186 -9.75 6.65 9.67
C LEU A 186 -10.69 5.50 10.07
N MET A 187 -11.13 4.69 9.10
CA MET A 187 -11.98 3.53 9.39
C MET A 187 -11.17 2.41 10.09
N SER A 188 -9.95 2.14 9.65
CA SER A 188 -9.06 1.12 10.24
C SER A 188 -8.73 1.44 11.71
N GLU A 189 -8.46 2.72 12.02
CA GLU A 189 -8.23 3.18 13.40
C GLU A 189 -9.46 2.98 14.30
N LYS A 190 -10.67 3.27 13.79
CA LYS A 190 -11.92 3.14 14.56
C LYS A 190 -12.39 1.69 14.71
N LEU A 191 -12.26 0.88 13.67
CA LEU A 191 -12.70 -0.52 13.66
C LEU A 191 -11.67 -1.48 14.24
N ASN A 192 -10.40 -1.07 14.31
CA ASN A 192 -9.26 -1.91 14.66
C ASN A 192 -9.21 -3.20 13.83
N LYS A 193 -9.44 -3.07 12.52
CA LYS A 193 -9.43 -4.13 11.51
C LYS A 193 -8.88 -3.57 10.18
N PRO A 194 -8.31 -4.40 9.29
CA PRO A 194 -7.90 -3.93 7.97
C PRO A 194 -9.09 -3.35 7.19
N VAL A 195 -8.90 -2.16 6.64
CA VAL A 195 -9.89 -1.49 5.78
C VAL A 195 -9.26 -1.13 4.45
N ILE A 196 -9.84 -1.58 3.35
CA ILE A 196 -9.32 -1.34 2.01
C ILE A 196 -10.39 -0.58 1.23
N HIS A 197 -10.00 0.48 0.53
CA HIS A 197 -10.91 1.18 -0.38
C HIS A 197 -10.66 0.73 -1.82
N ALA A 198 -11.75 0.55 -2.56
CA ALA A 198 -11.77 0.30 -4.00
C ALA A 198 -12.72 1.31 -4.66
N PRO A 199 -12.26 2.18 -5.57
CA PRO A 199 -13.11 3.20 -6.16
C PRO A 199 -14.16 2.58 -7.08
N VAL A 200 -15.36 3.16 -7.11
CA VAL A 200 -16.36 2.86 -8.14
C VAL A 200 -16.31 3.92 -9.20
N GLU A 201 -16.12 3.51 -10.44
CA GLU A 201 -16.19 4.41 -11.58
C GLU A 201 -17.59 5.03 -11.71
N ASN A 202 -17.65 6.35 -11.79
CA ASN A 202 -18.89 7.12 -11.85
C ASN A 202 -18.85 8.28 -12.86
N SER A 203 -17.71 8.56 -13.49
CA SER A 203 -17.54 9.58 -14.51
C SER A 203 -17.90 9.05 -15.90
N GLU A 204 -18.45 9.93 -16.73
CA GLU A 204 -18.74 9.62 -18.14
C GLU A 204 -17.45 9.50 -18.97
N VAL A 205 -16.33 10.03 -18.46
CA VAL A 205 -15.03 9.97 -19.10
C VAL A 205 -14.64 8.53 -19.37
N PHE A 206 -14.66 7.66 -18.36
CA PHE A 206 -14.23 6.26 -18.51
C PHE A 206 -15.11 5.43 -19.45
N LYS A 207 -16.39 5.80 -19.63
CA LYS A 207 -17.29 5.11 -20.56
C LYS A 207 -17.00 5.43 -22.03
N THR A 208 -16.44 6.60 -22.29
CA THR A 208 -16.24 7.12 -23.64
C THR A 208 -14.77 7.18 -24.04
N PHE A 209 -13.86 7.10 -23.08
CA PHE A 209 -12.43 7.17 -23.27
C PHE A 209 -11.86 5.81 -23.71
N ASN A 210 -11.30 5.77 -24.92
CA ASN A 210 -10.75 4.56 -25.52
C ASN A 210 -9.48 4.89 -26.32
N GLU A 211 -8.44 5.31 -25.60
CA GLU A 211 -7.13 5.65 -26.17
C GLU A 211 -6.02 4.84 -25.50
N ILE A 212 -4.86 4.76 -26.15
CA ILE A 212 -3.66 4.20 -25.54
C ILE A 212 -3.12 5.25 -24.55
N ILE A 213 -3.05 4.87 -23.27
CA ILE A 213 -2.53 5.73 -22.19
C ILE A 213 -1.14 5.30 -21.74
N ASP A 214 -0.54 6.05 -20.81
CA ASP A 214 0.69 5.66 -20.11
C ASP A 214 0.60 4.18 -19.65
N PRO A 215 1.54 3.31 -20.06
CA PRO A 215 1.50 1.88 -19.74
C PRO A 215 1.39 1.57 -18.26
N ARG A 216 1.85 2.46 -17.37
CA ARG A 216 1.74 2.29 -15.90
C ARG A 216 0.31 2.41 -15.39
N LYS A 217 -0.59 3.00 -16.17
CA LYS A 217 -2.02 3.19 -15.86
C LYS A 217 -2.90 2.19 -16.59
N ALA A 218 -2.35 1.39 -17.51
CA ALA A 218 -3.13 0.53 -18.40
C ALA A 218 -4.04 -0.47 -17.67
N ALA A 219 -3.69 -0.87 -16.44
CA ALA A 219 -4.53 -1.70 -15.59
C ALA A 219 -5.90 -1.06 -15.31
N GLU A 220 -5.96 0.27 -15.19
CA GLU A 220 -7.21 1.01 -14.99
C GLU A 220 -8.13 0.89 -16.21
N MET A 221 -7.58 0.83 -17.42
CA MET A 221 -8.38 0.78 -18.66
C MET A 221 -8.88 -0.60 -19.04
N VAL A 222 -8.22 -1.66 -18.56
CA VAL A 222 -8.66 -3.04 -18.79
C VAL A 222 -9.57 -3.56 -17.68
N SER A 223 -9.77 -2.78 -16.63
CA SER A 223 -10.59 -3.12 -15.47
C SER A 223 -12.02 -2.64 -15.64
N MET A 224 -12.96 -3.38 -15.06
CA MET A 224 -14.39 -3.07 -15.10
C MET A 224 -14.93 -2.62 -13.74
N CYS A 225 -14.44 -3.21 -12.66
CA CYS A 225 -14.99 -3.03 -11.32
C CYS A 225 -14.01 -2.32 -10.37
N TYR A 226 -12.71 -2.28 -10.71
CA TYR A 226 -11.65 -1.67 -9.90
C TYR A 226 -11.57 -2.25 -8.47
N LEU A 227 -12.05 -3.47 -8.29
CA LEU A 227 -12.37 -4.07 -7.00
C LEU A 227 -11.57 -5.35 -6.74
N HIS A 228 -11.25 -6.11 -7.79
CA HIS A 228 -10.74 -7.47 -7.61
C HIS A 228 -9.34 -7.50 -6.98
N CYS A 229 -8.53 -6.45 -7.14
CA CYS A 229 -7.24 -6.33 -6.45
C CYS A 229 -7.40 -6.28 -4.93
N CYS A 230 -8.42 -5.55 -4.46
CA CYS A 230 -8.73 -5.37 -3.04
C CYS A 230 -9.33 -6.64 -2.45
N LEU A 231 -10.17 -7.36 -3.19
CA LEU A 231 -10.71 -8.65 -2.75
C LEU A 231 -9.61 -9.71 -2.64
N LYS A 232 -8.68 -9.77 -3.61
CA LYS A 232 -7.52 -10.68 -3.55
C LYS A 232 -6.57 -10.34 -2.41
N GLY A 233 -6.25 -9.06 -2.21
CA GLY A 233 -5.45 -8.59 -1.08
C GLY A 233 -6.11 -8.87 0.27
N GLY A 234 -7.37 -8.47 0.41
CA GLY A 234 -8.17 -8.66 1.62
C GLY A 234 -8.37 -10.12 2.01
N HIS A 235 -8.43 -11.04 1.04
CA HIS A 235 -8.58 -12.48 1.30
C HIS A 235 -7.46 -13.04 2.20
N VAL A 236 -6.23 -12.52 2.06
CA VAL A 236 -5.04 -12.99 2.79
C VAL A 236 -4.33 -11.89 3.58
N ALA A 237 -4.95 -10.72 3.75
CA ALA A 237 -4.39 -9.65 4.56
C ALA A 237 -4.14 -10.15 6.01
N PRO A 238 -2.94 -9.94 6.59
CA PRO A 238 -2.68 -10.40 7.94
C PRO A 238 -3.58 -9.70 8.94
N ARG A 239 -3.92 -10.41 10.01
CA ARG A 239 -4.75 -9.87 11.10
C ARG A 239 -3.89 -9.20 12.15
N ILE A 240 -4.47 -8.21 12.80
CA ILE A 240 -3.88 -7.61 14.00
C ILE A 240 -3.82 -8.69 15.08
N SER A 241 -2.65 -8.89 15.66
CA SER A 241 -2.43 -9.88 16.72
C SER A 241 -1.57 -9.30 17.83
N LEU A 242 -1.77 -9.81 19.04
CA LEU A 242 -0.93 -9.52 20.22
C LEU A 242 -0.20 -10.78 20.70
N LYS A 243 -0.22 -11.85 19.90
CA LYS A 243 0.46 -13.09 20.22
C LYS A 243 1.98 -12.94 20.04
N ASN A 244 2.72 -13.76 20.79
CA ASN A 244 4.18 -13.74 20.75
C ASN A 244 4.77 -14.34 19.45
N ASP A 245 3.99 -15.16 18.73
CA ASP A 245 4.37 -15.81 17.48
C ASP A 245 3.90 -15.03 16.22
N ALA A 246 3.23 -13.89 16.41
CA ALA A 246 2.97 -12.95 15.33
C ALA A 246 4.27 -12.25 14.91
N TYR A 247 4.29 -11.69 13.70
CA TYR A 247 5.36 -10.78 13.30
C TYR A 247 5.28 -9.49 14.10
N TRP A 248 6.44 -8.99 14.53
CA TRP A 248 6.61 -7.69 15.18
C TRP A 248 7.62 -6.83 14.40
N ASN A 249 7.69 -5.53 14.69
CA ASN A 249 8.67 -4.64 14.05
C ASN A 249 10.12 -5.11 14.25
N THR A 250 10.40 -5.79 15.36
CA THR A 250 11.71 -6.39 15.66
C THR A 250 12.13 -7.49 14.69
N ASP A 251 11.19 -8.04 13.92
CA ASP A 251 11.46 -9.06 12.91
C ASP A 251 11.83 -8.47 11.55
N ILE A 252 11.80 -7.14 11.40
CA ILE A 252 12.02 -6.45 10.11
C ILE A 252 13.49 -6.10 9.92
N ASP A 253 14.05 -6.55 8.80
CA ASP A 253 15.44 -6.27 8.42
C ASP A 253 15.61 -4.97 7.64
N PHE A 254 14.62 -4.58 6.83
CA PHE A 254 14.66 -3.37 6.02
C PHE A 254 13.28 -2.76 5.77
N LEU A 255 13.24 -1.43 5.71
CA LEU A 255 12.19 -0.68 5.01
C LEU A 255 12.73 -0.19 3.66
N VAL A 256 12.03 -0.45 2.56
CA VAL A 256 12.30 0.10 1.23
C VAL A 256 11.25 1.18 0.92
N THR A 257 11.70 2.36 0.52
CA THR A 257 10.86 3.55 0.31
C THR A 257 11.40 4.41 -0.84
N PRO A 258 10.57 5.22 -1.52
CA PRO A 258 11.04 6.27 -2.41
C PRO A 258 11.92 7.30 -1.67
N VAL A 259 12.85 7.93 -2.38
CA VAL A 259 13.64 9.05 -1.84
C VAL A 259 12.75 10.28 -1.59
N ASN A 260 13.17 11.15 -0.66
CA ASN A 260 12.48 12.42 -0.32
C ASN A 260 11.04 12.28 0.19
N VAL A 261 10.63 11.08 0.60
CA VAL A 261 9.36 10.77 1.28
C VAL A 261 9.63 10.41 2.73
N PHE A 262 9.31 11.30 3.69
CA PHE A 262 9.56 11.06 5.11
C PHE A 262 8.28 11.19 5.93
N GLY A 263 7.91 10.16 6.69
CA GLY A 263 6.70 10.16 7.49
C GLY A 263 6.74 9.23 8.68
N ARG A 264 5.55 8.91 9.19
CA ARG A 264 5.33 8.02 10.33
C ARG A 264 6.08 6.67 10.23
N PRO A 265 6.06 5.92 9.11
CA PRO A 265 6.76 4.64 9.04
C PRO A 265 8.29 4.79 9.15
N HIS A 266 8.85 5.89 8.63
CA HIS A 266 10.28 6.19 8.73
C HIS A 266 10.70 6.53 10.16
N VAL A 267 9.90 7.33 10.87
CA VAL A 267 10.13 7.65 12.28
C VAL A 267 10.08 6.39 13.13
N ALA A 268 9.13 5.49 12.86
CA ALA A 268 9.02 4.20 13.54
C ALA A 268 10.27 3.34 13.32
N CYS A 269 10.74 3.23 12.06
CA CYS A 269 11.95 2.47 11.74
C CYS A 269 13.21 3.01 12.45
N ILE A 270 13.38 4.33 12.52
CA ILE A 270 14.50 4.95 13.25
C ILE A 270 14.46 4.56 14.74
N LYS A 271 13.29 4.64 15.38
CA LYS A 271 13.12 4.27 16.79
C LYS A 271 13.39 2.79 17.04
N ALA A 272 13.01 1.93 16.09
CA ALA A 272 13.19 0.49 16.16
C ALA A 272 14.57 0.00 15.67
N ASN A 273 15.48 0.91 15.26
CA ASN A 273 16.76 0.58 14.61
C ASN A 273 16.61 -0.29 13.35
N ILE A 274 15.51 -0.14 12.61
CA ILE A 274 15.28 -0.80 11.32
C ILE A 274 15.97 0.04 10.23
N PRO A 275 16.95 -0.51 9.49
CA PRO A 275 17.58 0.20 8.38
C PRO A 275 16.58 0.54 7.27
N VAL A 276 16.66 1.77 6.76
CA VAL A 276 15.81 2.25 5.66
C VAL A 276 16.65 2.38 4.38
N ILE A 277 16.17 1.80 3.29
CA ILE A 277 16.71 1.92 1.94
C ILE A 277 15.82 2.89 1.16
N ALA A 278 16.35 4.09 0.88
CA ALA A 278 15.68 5.10 0.07
C ALA A 278 16.15 5.02 -1.39
N VAL A 279 15.20 4.96 -2.33
CA VAL A 279 15.48 4.70 -3.75
C VAL A 279 15.43 6.00 -4.57
N GLU A 280 16.56 6.40 -5.16
CA GLU A 280 16.72 7.68 -5.87
C GLU A 280 15.90 7.78 -7.16
N GLU A 281 15.82 6.69 -7.95
CA GLU A 281 15.05 6.73 -9.21
C GLU A 281 13.55 6.91 -8.99
N ASN A 282 13.03 6.47 -7.83
CA ASN A 282 11.62 6.58 -7.50
C ASN A 282 11.32 7.98 -6.95
N ARG A 283 11.27 8.94 -7.88
CA ARG A 283 11.02 10.35 -7.59
C ARG A 283 9.54 10.58 -7.32
N THR A 284 9.25 11.57 -6.48
CA THR A 284 7.88 11.94 -6.07
C THR A 284 7.75 13.47 -6.07
N VAL A 285 6.54 13.98 -5.82
CA VAL A 285 6.33 15.44 -5.63
C VAL A 285 6.86 15.95 -4.28
N LEU A 286 7.26 15.05 -3.37
CA LEU A 286 7.78 15.41 -2.05
C LEU A 286 9.27 15.77 -2.10
N LYS A 287 9.70 16.58 -1.12
CA LYS A 287 11.07 17.08 -0.97
C LYS A 287 11.57 16.98 0.46
N ASP A 288 11.10 15.96 1.18
CA ASP A 288 11.42 15.80 2.59
C ASP A 288 12.91 15.50 2.76
N LYS A 289 13.48 16.01 3.85
CA LYS A 289 14.87 15.75 4.21
C LYS A 289 14.99 14.34 4.78
N MET A 290 15.98 13.59 4.31
CA MET A 290 16.29 12.26 4.80
C MET A 290 17.40 12.29 5.85
N PRO A 291 17.34 11.44 6.88
CA PRO A 291 18.47 11.19 7.76
C PRO A 291 19.67 10.63 6.99
N ASN A 292 20.88 11.06 7.37
CA ASN A 292 22.13 10.53 6.78
C ASN A 292 22.36 9.04 7.07
N SER A 293 21.63 8.46 8.04
CA SER A 293 21.69 7.04 8.36
C SER A 293 20.97 6.15 7.35
N PHE A 294 20.18 6.74 6.44
CA PHE A 294 19.47 5.95 5.42
C PHE A 294 20.45 5.46 4.35
N ILE A 295 20.22 4.23 3.90
CA ILE A 295 20.95 3.65 2.79
C ILE A 295 20.34 4.21 1.51
N ILE A 296 21.14 4.91 0.71
CA ILE A 296 20.69 5.43 -0.58
C ILE A 296 21.01 4.41 -1.67
N ALA A 297 19.97 3.93 -2.36
CA ALA A 297 20.09 3.08 -3.54
C ALA A 297 19.68 3.89 -4.77
N LYS A 298 20.45 3.80 -5.86
CA LYS A 298 20.13 4.50 -7.11
C LYS A 298 18.85 3.99 -7.76
N ASN A 299 18.62 2.67 -7.67
CA ASN A 299 17.51 1.98 -8.30
C ASN A 299 17.15 0.68 -7.58
N TYR A 300 16.04 0.05 -7.98
CA TYR A 300 15.57 -1.20 -7.38
C TYR A 300 16.48 -2.41 -7.66
N LEU A 301 17.34 -2.36 -8.69
CA LEU A 301 18.38 -3.38 -8.89
C LEU A 301 19.46 -3.28 -7.81
N GLU A 302 19.81 -2.06 -7.38
CA GLU A 302 20.72 -1.85 -6.26
C GLU A 302 20.08 -2.26 -4.93
N VAL A 303 18.77 -2.00 -4.75
CA VAL A 303 18.01 -2.54 -3.60
C VAL A 303 18.12 -4.06 -3.55
N ALA A 304 17.93 -4.75 -4.68
CA ALA A 304 18.10 -6.19 -4.79
C ALA A 304 19.52 -6.63 -4.39
N GLY A 305 20.55 -5.91 -4.82
CA GLY A 305 21.93 -6.16 -4.42
C GLY A 305 22.17 -5.99 -2.92
N ILE A 306 21.61 -4.95 -2.30
CA ILE A 306 21.71 -4.67 -0.86
C ILE A 306 21.05 -5.79 -0.04
N ILE A 307 19.82 -6.16 -0.40
CA ILE A 307 19.07 -7.23 0.26
C ILE A 307 19.78 -8.58 0.10
N SER A 308 20.30 -8.88 -1.10
CA SER A 308 21.07 -10.10 -1.35
C SER A 308 22.34 -10.17 -0.53
N ALA A 309 23.08 -9.05 -0.42
CA ALA A 309 24.29 -9.00 0.40
C ALA A 309 23.99 -9.24 1.88
N LYS A 310 22.92 -8.63 2.42
CA LYS A 310 22.46 -8.90 3.80
C LYS A 310 22.14 -10.38 4.00
N LYS A 311 21.37 -10.99 3.09
CA LYS A 311 21.01 -12.42 3.16
C LYS A 311 22.23 -13.33 3.14
N ALA A 312 23.27 -12.95 2.39
CA ALA A 312 24.53 -13.68 2.31
C ALA A 312 25.49 -13.41 3.50
N GLY A 313 25.11 -12.55 4.46
CA GLY A 313 25.98 -12.15 5.57
C GLY A 313 27.14 -11.23 5.15
N ILE A 314 27.02 -10.54 4.02
CA ILE A 314 28.05 -9.66 3.45
C ILE A 314 27.77 -8.21 3.84
N MET A 315 28.75 -7.56 4.47
CA MET A 315 28.65 -6.14 4.80
C MET A 315 28.75 -5.28 3.52
N ILE A 316 27.83 -4.34 3.32
CA ILE A 316 27.80 -3.50 2.11
C ILE A 316 29.11 -2.75 1.88
N SER A 317 29.75 -2.24 2.93
CA SER A 317 31.04 -1.54 2.82
C SER A 317 32.17 -2.45 2.32
N SER A 318 32.12 -3.76 2.58
CA SER A 318 33.15 -4.73 2.16
C SER A 318 33.26 -4.90 0.64
N ILE A 319 32.15 -4.65 -0.06
CA ILE A 319 32.05 -4.74 -1.53
C ILE A 319 32.17 -3.37 -2.22
N ARG A 320 32.46 -2.31 -1.47
CA ARG A 320 32.73 -0.96 -2.02
C ARG A 320 34.21 -0.61 -1.95
N ARG A 321 34.64 0.39 -2.73
CA ARG A 321 36.03 0.85 -2.77
C ARG A 321 36.13 2.38 -2.61
N PRO A 322 37.14 2.87 -1.87
CA PRO A 322 38.13 2.10 -1.12
C PRO A 322 37.51 1.35 0.07
N LEU A 323 38.09 0.21 0.43
CA LEU A 323 37.68 -0.50 1.65
C LEU A 323 38.24 0.26 2.85
N GLU A 324 37.38 0.63 3.80
CA GLU A 324 37.80 1.36 4.99
C GLU A 324 38.80 0.55 5.83
N LYS A 325 39.71 1.25 6.51
CA LYS A 325 40.63 0.60 7.46
C LYS A 325 39.82 0.09 8.65
N THR A 326 40.26 -1.02 9.22
CA THR A 326 39.66 -1.59 10.44
C THR A 326 39.69 -0.58 11.58
N ASN A 327 38.53 -0.32 12.20
CA ASN A 327 38.42 0.51 13.39
C ASN A 327 38.89 -0.27 14.62
N VAL A 328 39.79 0.31 15.41
CA VAL A 328 40.24 -0.22 16.70
C VAL A 328 39.60 0.63 17.80
N LEU A 329 38.67 0.04 18.56
CA LEU A 329 38.08 0.68 19.74
C LEU A 329 39.04 0.46 20.91
N LEU A 330 39.59 1.54 21.46
CA LEU A 330 40.39 1.50 22.68
C LEU A 330 39.44 1.63 23.87
N SER A 331 39.60 0.77 24.88
CA SER A 331 38.87 0.92 26.13
C SER A 331 39.28 2.23 26.80
N GLU A 332 38.30 3.10 27.11
CA GLU A 332 38.55 4.19 28.04
C GLU A 332 38.88 3.56 29.40
N GLU A 333 40.08 3.82 29.91
CA GLU A 333 40.39 3.52 31.31
C GLU A 333 39.40 4.31 32.16
N MET A 334 38.53 3.60 32.89
CA MET A 334 37.70 4.21 33.93
C MET A 334 38.64 4.78 35.00
N ILE A 335 38.91 6.09 34.92
CA ILE A 335 39.55 6.87 36.00
C ILE A 335 38.47 7.31 36.98
#